data_AF-A0A655AKI4-F1
#
_entry.id   AF-A0A655AKI4-F1
#
_cell.length_a   1.000
_cell.length_b   1.000
_cell.length_c   1.000
_cell.angle_alpha   90.00
_cell.angle_beta   90.00
_cell.angle_gamma   90.00
#
_symmetry.space_group_name_H-M   'P 1'
#
loop_
_entity.id
_entity.type
_entity.pdbx_description
1 polymer ?
#
loop_
_entity_poly.entity_id
_entity_poly.type
_entity_poly.pdbx_seq_one_letter_code
_entity_poly.pdbx_strand_id
1 'polypeptide(L)'
;MADARAGIAAAVHAGRAGAQRGVVVRALEVMLSLGAQVRDISALLGPAVSGRNYEVPAAMADEVEAALPGSRTTTAAGTPGVDLRAGIACQLRDLGVESIDVDPRCTVADPTLFSHRRDAPTGRFASLVWME
;
A
#
# COMPACT_ATOMS: atom_id res chain seq x y z
N MET A 1 1.89 10.01 1.35
CA MET A 1 1.05 10.88 0.52
C MET A 1 1.32 12.32 0.90
N ALA A 2 1.25 13.24 -0.04
CA ALA A 2 1.45 14.66 0.23
C ALA A 2 0.69 15.54 -0.76
N ASP A 3 0.15 16.64 -0.26
CA ASP A 3 -0.21 17.82 -1.05
C ASP A 3 0.80 18.93 -0.70
N ALA A 4 1.78 19.13 -1.58
CA ALA A 4 2.84 20.10 -1.36
C ALA A 4 2.35 21.56 -1.41
N ARG A 5 1.23 21.82 -2.10
CA ARG A 5 0.67 23.17 -2.23
C ARG A 5 -0.06 23.59 -0.96
N ALA A 6 -0.76 22.64 -0.34
CA ALA A 6 -1.45 22.83 0.93
C ALA A 6 -0.53 22.62 2.16
N GLY A 7 0.70 22.11 1.97
CA GLY A 7 1.62 21.84 3.08
C GLY A 7 1.19 20.65 3.95
N ILE A 8 0.48 19.68 3.37
CA ILE A 8 -0.11 18.54 4.11
C ILE A 8 0.59 17.24 3.70
N ALA A 9 1.11 16.49 4.66
CA ALA A 9 1.77 15.21 4.44
C ALA A 9 1.22 14.12 5.37
N ALA A 10 1.19 12.88 4.88
CA ALA A 10 0.78 11.72 5.65
C ALA A 10 1.64 10.48 5.35
N ALA A 11 2.14 9.85 6.41
CA ALA A 11 2.71 8.50 6.38
C ALA A 11 1.66 7.50 6.89
N VAL A 12 1.44 6.42 6.14
CA VAL A 12 0.40 5.42 6.46
C VAL A 12 1.00 4.03 6.43
N HIS A 13 0.85 3.28 7.52
CA HIS A 13 1.16 1.86 7.53
C HIS A 13 -0.06 1.04 7.09
N ALA A 14 -0.02 0.50 5.87
CA ALA A 14 -1.11 -0.26 5.28
C ALA A 14 -0.77 -1.76 5.15
N GLY A 15 -0.61 -2.46 6.29
CA GLY A 15 -0.64 -3.92 6.30
C GLY A 15 -2.03 -4.47 5.91
N ARG A 16 -2.14 -5.77 5.58
CA ARG A 16 -3.39 -6.39 5.07
C ARG A 16 -4.66 -5.97 5.83
N ALA A 17 -4.66 -6.15 7.15
CA ALA A 17 -5.84 -5.83 7.97
C ALA A 17 -6.16 -4.33 8.01
N GLY A 18 -5.16 -3.45 7.93
CA GLY A 18 -5.37 -1.99 7.86
C GLY A 18 -5.89 -1.56 6.49
N ALA A 19 -5.34 -2.13 5.42
CA ALA A 19 -5.76 -1.87 4.05
C ALA A 19 -7.22 -2.32 3.82
N GLN A 20 -7.60 -3.52 4.29
CA GLN A 20 -8.99 -4.01 4.25
C GLN A 20 -9.97 -3.11 5.02
N ARG A 21 -9.52 -2.44 6.09
CA ARG A 21 -10.35 -1.50 6.86
C ARG A 21 -10.31 -0.07 6.33
N GLY A 22 -9.70 0.17 5.16
CA GLY A 22 -9.68 1.48 4.52
C GLY A 22 -8.76 2.50 5.18
N VAL A 23 -7.63 2.08 5.79
CA VAL A 23 -6.70 3.02 6.44
C VAL A 23 -6.18 4.11 5.48
N VAL A 24 -6.00 3.77 4.19
CA VAL A 24 -5.56 4.72 3.16
C VAL A 24 -6.66 5.73 2.84
N VAL A 25 -7.90 5.28 2.66
CA VAL A 25 -9.08 6.15 2.51
C VAL A 25 -9.20 7.09 3.69
N ARG A 26 -9.09 6.56 4.91
CA ARG A 26 -9.19 7.38 6.11
C ARG A 26 -8.10 8.44 6.21
N ALA A 27 -6.88 8.11 5.82
CA ALA A 27 -5.79 9.08 5.75
C ALA A 27 -6.07 10.16 4.69
N LEU A 28 -6.57 9.78 3.51
CA LEU A 28 -6.95 10.72 2.46
C LEU A 28 -8.06 11.67 2.95
N GLU A 29 -9.12 11.15 3.58
CA GLU A 29 -10.19 11.97 4.17
C GLU A 29 -9.67 13.01 5.15
N VAL A 30 -8.71 12.63 6.01
CA VAL A 30 -8.08 13.54 6.97
C VAL A 30 -7.22 14.58 6.24
N MET A 31 -6.48 14.22 5.19
CA MET A 31 -5.74 15.19 4.39
C MET A 31 -6.70 16.23 3.76
N LEU A 32 -7.82 15.78 3.20
CA LEU A 32 -8.82 16.65 2.58
C LEU A 32 -9.49 17.57 3.61
N SER A 33 -9.80 17.07 4.81
CA SER A 33 -10.38 17.90 5.88
C SER A 33 -9.42 18.96 6.41
N LEU A 34 -8.11 18.76 6.24
CA LEU A 34 -7.06 19.73 6.55
C LEU A 34 -6.81 20.74 5.43
N GLY A 35 -7.46 20.58 4.26
CA GLY A 35 -7.39 21.51 3.14
C GLY A 35 -6.66 21.00 1.90
N ALA A 36 -6.19 19.74 1.91
CA ALA A 36 -5.58 19.15 0.72
C ALA A 36 -6.58 19.04 -0.44
N GLN A 37 -6.06 19.04 -1.65
CA GLN A 37 -6.85 18.89 -2.87
C GLN A 37 -6.47 17.57 -3.53
N VAL A 38 -7.45 16.70 -3.79
CA VAL A 38 -7.22 15.36 -4.38
C VAL A 38 -6.30 15.40 -5.60
N ARG A 39 -6.53 16.34 -6.52
CA ARG A 39 -5.75 16.53 -7.75
C ARG A 39 -4.28 16.95 -7.50
N ASP A 40 -3.99 17.52 -6.34
CA ASP A 40 -2.66 18.00 -5.97
C ASP A 40 -1.96 16.99 -5.02
N ILE A 41 -2.61 15.87 -4.67
CA ILE A 41 -2.04 14.81 -3.85
C ILE A 41 -1.18 13.88 -4.72
N SER A 42 0.05 13.62 -4.25
CA SER A 42 0.90 12.53 -4.72
C SER A 42 1.03 11.42 -3.68
N ALA A 43 1.13 10.18 -4.15
CA ALA A 43 1.30 9.00 -3.32
C ALA A 43 2.52 8.18 -3.78
N LEU A 44 3.37 7.80 -2.83
CA LEU A 44 4.41 6.79 -3.02
C LEU A 44 4.02 5.54 -2.22
N LEU A 45 3.83 4.42 -2.91
CA LEU A 45 3.68 3.10 -2.30
C LEU A 45 5.08 2.48 -2.17
N GLY A 46 5.63 2.51 -0.95
CA GLY A 46 7.00 2.05 -0.68
C GLY A 46 7.21 0.53 -0.83
N PRO A 47 8.44 0.05 -0.56
CA PRO A 47 8.75 -1.37 -0.62
C PRO A 47 7.82 -2.21 0.27
N ALA A 48 7.20 -3.24 -0.34
CA ALA A 48 6.30 -4.16 0.34
C ALA A 48 6.50 -5.58 -0.20
N VAL A 49 5.85 -6.58 0.40
CA VAL A 49 5.76 -7.89 -0.25
C VAL A 49 4.95 -7.74 -1.54
N SER A 50 5.44 -8.30 -2.65
CA SER A 50 4.76 -8.22 -3.94
C SER A 50 3.70 -9.31 -4.06
N GLY A 51 2.72 -9.11 -4.94
CA GLY A 51 1.71 -10.13 -5.24
C GLY A 51 2.28 -11.52 -5.57
N ARG A 52 3.40 -11.54 -6.30
CA ARG A 52 4.12 -12.78 -6.64
C ARG A 52 4.62 -13.58 -5.44
N ASN A 53 4.84 -12.94 -4.29
CA ASN A 53 5.43 -13.53 -3.08
C ASN A 53 4.51 -13.49 -1.86
N TYR A 54 3.29 -12.96 -1.98
CA TYR A 54 2.35 -12.85 -0.87
C TYR A 54 1.24 -13.91 -0.96
N GLU A 55 1.64 -15.17 -0.78
CA GLU A 55 0.69 -16.29 -0.69
C GLU A 55 -0.19 -16.17 0.56
N VAL A 56 -1.50 -16.38 0.37
CA VAL A 56 -2.52 -16.47 1.42
C VAL A 56 -3.56 -17.55 1.04
N PRO A 57 -4.35 -18.06 2.00
CA PRO A 57 -5.47 -18.94 1.68
C PRO A 57 -6.48 -18.29 0.72
N ALA A 58 -7.12 -19.07 -0.15
CA ALA A 58 -8.06 -18.58 -1.17
C ALA A 58 -9.16 -17.67 -0.58
N ALA A 59 -9.82 -18.12 0.50
CA ALA A 59 -10.86 -17.35 1.18
C ALA A 59 -10.33 -15.99 1.68
N MET A 60 -9.10 -15.93 2.18
CA MET A 60 -8.48 -14.68 2.60
C MET A 60 -8.19 -13.76 1.41
N ALA A 61 -7.76 -14.31 0.27
CA ALA A 61 -7.60 -13.52 -0.95
C ALA A 61 -8.94 -12.97 -1.47
N ASP A 62 -10.03 -13.74 -1.36
CA ASP A 62 -11.40 -13.31 -1.71
C ASP A 62 -11.87 -12.18 -0.78
N GLU A 63 -11.66 -12.31 0.53
CA GLU A 63 -11.98 -11.28 1.52
C GLU A 63 -11.21 -9.98 1.31
N VAL A 64 -9.93 -10.07 0.91
CA VAL A 64 -9.11 -8.91 0.60
C VAL A 64 -9.60 -8.25 -0.69
N GLU A 65 -9.91 -9.02 -1.73
CA GLU A 65 -10.45 -8.48 -2.98
C GLU A 65 -11.78 -7.76 -2.79
N ALA A 66 -12.68 -8.34 -1.98
CA ALA A 66 -13.97 -7.72 -1.70
C ALA A 66 -13.83 -6.39 -0.95
N ALA A 67 -12.86 -6.26 -0.06
CA ALA A 67 -12.63 -5.05 0.73
C ALA A 67 -11.70 -4.03 0.04
N LEU A 68 -10.81 -4.49 -0.83
CA LEU A 68 -9.81 -3.70 -1.52
C LEU A 68 -9.62 -4.27 -2.95
N PRO A 69 -10.54 -3.93 -3.88
CA PRO A 69 -10.52 -4.47 -5.25
C PRO A 69 -9.21 -4.23 -5.99
N GLY A 70 -8.81 -5.20 -6.81
CA GLY A 70 -7.53 -5.22 -7.51
C GLY A 70 -6.35 -5.75 -6.69
N SER A 71 -6.62 -6.31 -5.50
CA SER A 71 -5.59 -6.91 -4.65
C SER A 71 -5.34 -8.38 -4.98
N ARG A 72 -6.36 -9.13 -5.45
CA ARG A 72 -6.20 -10.57 -5.72
C ARG A 72 -5.21 -10.80 -6.84
N THR A 73 -4.35 -11.79 -6.67
CA THR A 73 -3.36 -12.16 -7.67
C THR A 73 -3.05 -13.66 -7.59
N THR A 74 -2.25 -14.12 -8.54
CA THR A 74 -1.66 -15.46 -8.54
C THR A 74 -0.18 -15.32 -8.22
N THR A 75 0.30 -16.04 -7.22
CA THR A 75 1.70 -16.01 -6.82
C THR A 75 2.61 -16.63 -7.87
N ALA A 76 3.94 -16.51 -7.71
CA ALA A 76 4.89 -17.21 -8.56
C ALA A 76 4.77 -18.75 -8.48
N ALA A 77 4.18 -19.28 -7.40
CA ALA A 77 3.92 -20.72 -7.22
C ALA A 77 2.58 -21.18 -7.84
N GLY A 78 1.82 -20.29 -8.47
CA GLY A 78 0.51 -20.61 -9.03
C GLY A 78 -0.62 -20.68 -7.99
N THR A 79 -0.37 -20.23 -6.76
CA THR A 79 -1.32 -20.23 -5.64
C THR A 79 -2.03 -18.89 -5.49
N PRO A 80 -3.16 -18.81 -4.76
CA PRO A 80 -3.79 -17.53 -4.43
C PRO A 80 -2.84 -16.62 -3.64
N GLY A 81 -2.82 -15.35 -4.00
CA GLY A 81 -2.05 -14.33 -3.31
C GLY A 81 -2.74 -12.98 -3.29
N VAL A 82 -2.11 -12.01 -2.61
CA VAL A 82 -2.59 -10.62 -2.56
C VAL A 82 -1.48 -9.61 -2.86
N ASP A 83 -1.74 -8.65 -3.74
CA ASP A 83 -0.93 -7.46 -3.96
C ASP A 83 -1.62 -6.24 -3.36
N LEU A 84 -1.28 -5.92 -2.11
CA LEU A 84 -1.86 -4.77 -1.42
C LEU A 84 -1.52 -3.44 -2.10
N ARG A 85 -0.35 -3.34 -2.75
CA ARG A 85 0.02 -2.10 -3.46
C ARG A 85 -0.85 -1.93 -4.70
N ALA A 86 -1.14 -3.00 -5.43
CA ALA A 86 -2.06 -2.97 -6.57
C ALA A 86 -3.47 -2.53 -6.14
N GLY A 87 -4.02 -3.12 -5.08
CA GLY A 87 -5.31 -2.74 -4.54
C GLY A 87 -5.37 -1.31 -4.02
N ILE A 88 -4.34 -0.86 -3.28
CA ILE A 88 -4.25 0.53 -2.81
C ILE A 88 -4.13 1.51 -3.99
N ALA A 89 -3.33 1.18 -5.01
CA ALA A 89 -3.21 2.03 -6.20
C ALA A 89 -4.54 2.12 -6.95
N CYS A 90 -5.29 1.03 -7.06
CA CYS A 90 -6.64 1.02 -7.62
C CYS A 90 -7.56 1.96 -6.81
N GLN A 91 -7.63 1.74 -5.50
CA GLN A 91 -8.43 2.56 -4.58
C GLN A 91 -8.10 4.06 -4.65
N LEU A 92 -6.82 4.42 -4.72
CA LEU A 92 -6.41 5.82 -4.82
C LEU A 92 -6.82 6.44 -6.17
N ARG A 93 -6.70 5.71 -7.28
CA ARG A 93 -7.16 6.17 -8.59
C ARG A 93 -8.68 6.38 -8.62
N ASP A 94 -9.44 5.45 -8.05
CA ASP A 94 -10.90 5.55 -7.96
C ASP A 94 -11.34 6.78 -7.15
N LEU A 95 -10.51 7.23 -6.21
CA LEU A 95 -10.71 8.43 -5.42
C LEU A 95 -10.18 9.71 -6.08
N GLY A 96 -9.63 9.62 -7.29
CA GLY A 96 -9.17 10.75 -8.10
C GLY A 96 -7.69 11.14 -7.91
N VAL A 97 -6.91 10.35 -7.15
CA VAL A 97 -5.47 10.59 -7.03
C VAL A 97 -4.77 10.06 -8.28
N GLU A 98 -4.24 10.98 -9.10
CA GLU A 98 -3.61 10.62 -10.38
C GLU A 98 -2.11 10.33 -10.24
N SER A 99 -1.43 11.01 -9.32
CA SER A 99 0.02 10.88 -9.10
C SER A 99 0.32 9.78 -8.09
N ILE A 100 0.52 8.56 -8.59
CA ILE A 100 0.80 7.37 -7.76
C ILE A 100 2.04 6.64 -8.29
N ASP A 101 3.12 6.71 -7.53
CA ASP A 101 4.33 5.94 -7.76
C ASP A 101 4.34 4.68 -6.90
N VAL A 102 4.76 3.57 -7.49
CA VAL A 102 4.90 2.27 -6.82
C VAL A 102 6.35 1.85 -6.86
N ASP A 103 6.99 1.75 -5.70
CA ASP A 103 8.34 1.21 -5.59
C ASP A 103 8.32 -0.27 -6.06
N PRO A 104 9.14 -0.66 -7.04
CA PRO A 104 9.08 -2.01 -7.60
C PRO A 104 9.66 -3.07 -6.65
N ARG A 105 10.44 -2.68 -5.63
CA ARG A 105 11.14 -3.62 -4.76
C ARG A 105 10.16 -4.48 -3.97
N CYS A 106 10.48 -5.75 -3.86
CA CYS A 106 9.75 -6.70 -3.04
C CYS A 106 10.54 -7.01 -1.79
N THR A 107 9.95 -6.79 -0.60
CA THR A 107 10.65 -7.08 0.66
C THR A 107 11.06 -8.54 0.80
N VAL A 108 10.30 -9.49 0.26
CA VAL A 108 10.67 -10.92 0.24
C VAL A 108 11.80 -11.21 -0.73
N ALA A 109 11.76 -10.67 -1.95
CA ALA A 109 12.76 -11.00 -2.99
C ALA A 109 14.07 -10.23 -2.85
N ASP A 110 14.03 -9.02 -2.28
CA ASP A 110 15.20 -8.18 -2.09
C ASP A 110 15.89 -8.51 -0.75
N PRO A 111 17.10 -9.10 -0.76
CA PRO A 111 17.81 -9.46 0.46
C PRO A 111 18.36 -8.25 1.23
N THR A 112 18.39 -7.06 0.62
CA THR A 112 18.84 -5.82 1.28
C THR A 112 17.75 -5.21 2.17
N LEU A 113 16.52 -5.71 2.09
CA LEU A 113 15.38 -5.26 2.88
C LEU A 113 15.00 -6.29 3.94
N PHE A 114 14.52 -5.81 5.09
CA PHE A 114 13.90 -6.67 6.10
C PHE A 114 12.56 -7.24 5.60
N SER A 115 12.30 -8.52 5.85
CA SER A 115 11.02 -9.16 5.55
C SER A 115 10.59 -10.13 6.64
N HIS A 116 9.48 -9.80 7.29
CA HIS A 116 8.85 -10.69 8.26
C HIS A 116 8.43 -12.03 7.64
N ARG A 117 8.01 -12.02 6.37
CA ARG A 117 7.57 -13.24 5.68
C ARG A 117 8.74 -14.17 5.34
N ARG A 118 9.94 -13.62 5.16
CA ARG A 118 11.16 -14.37 4.81
C ARG A 118 11.91 -14.85 6.05
N ASP A 119 12.21 -13.94 6.99
CA ASP A 119 13.22 -14.18 8.04
C ASP A 119 12.71 -13.83 9.45
N ALA A 120 11.43 -14.03 9.78
CA ALA A 120 10.98 -13.71 11.15
C ALA A 120 11.67 -14.59 12.21
N PRO A 121 12.18 -14.01 13.31
CA PRO A 121 12.22 -12.58 13.65
C PRO A 121 13.33 -11.80 12.89
N THR A 122 13.01 -10.59 12.43
CA THR A 122 13.92 -9.70 11.69
C THR A 122 13.71 -8.22 12.07
N GLY A 123 14.52 -7.32 11.55
CA GLY A 123 14.43 -5.86 11.74
C GLY A 123 13.19 -5.21 11.11
N ARG A 124 13.13 -3.89 11.15
CA ARG A 124 12.07 -3.06 10.54
C ARG A 124 12.71 -1.89 9.80
N PHE A 125 12.09 -1.45 8.72
CA PHE A 125 12.44 -0.20 8.04
C PHE A 125 11.31 0.80 8.19
N ALA A 126 11.60 2.07 7.93
CA ALA A 126 10.64 3.17 8.01
C ALA A 126 10.52 3.89 6.67
N SER A 127 9.33 4.42 6.40
CA SER A 127 9.08 5.39 5.34
C SER A 127 8.74 6.72 5.99
N LEU A 128 9.40 7.78 5.57
CA LEU A 128 9.24 9.12 6.14
C LEU A 128 8.76 10.09 5.05
N VAL A 129 7.96 11.06 5.46
CA VAL A 129 7.55 12.21 4.65
C VAL A 129 7.49 13.41 5.57
N TRP A 130 7.98 14.55 5.11
CA TRP A 130 7.99 15.81 5.85
C TRP A 130 7.87 16.99 4.88
N MET A 131 7.62 18.17 5.43
CA MET A 131 7.71 19.46 4.74
C MET A 131 8.91 20.22 5.31
N GLU A 132 9.62 20.96 4.47
CA GLU A 132 10.69 21.88 4.86
C GLU A 132 10.17 23.32 5.03
#